data_AF-A0AAC9LAN9-F1
#
_entry.id   AF-A0AAC9LAN9-F1
#
_cell.length_a   1.000
_cell.length_b   1.000
_cell.length_c   1.000
_cell.angle_alpha   90.00
_cell.angle_beta   90.00
_cell.angle_gamma   90.00
#
_symmetry.space_group_name_H-M   'P 1'
#
loop_
_entity.id
_entity.type
_entity.pdbx_description
1 polymer ?
#
loop_
_entity_poly.entity_id
_entity_poly.type
_entity_poly.pdbx_seq_one_letter_code
_entity_poly.pdbx_strand_id
1 'polypeptide(L)'
;MARKLTLVSRNDGSDAFWVVDQAGNKLVGEAIPSDVHRGRWRAAVADPRQGYSFVCVTERGETLVDYSQVGTETFSSPQDAMAAVARHRIV
;
A
#
# COMPACT_ATOMS: atom_id res chain seq x y z
N MET A 1 -13.36 -16.73 -6.01
CA MET A 1 -12.12 -16.39 -6.75
C MET A 1 -11.39 -15.29 -6.00
N ALA A 2 -10.11 -15.46 -5.68
CA ALA A 2 -9.30 -14.37 -5.12
C ALA A 2 -9.14 -13.28 -6.19
N ARG A 3 -9.51 -12.03 -5.87
CA ARG A 3 -9.34 -10.91 -6.81
C ARG A 3 -7.86 -10.66 -7.04
N LYS A 4 -7.43 -10.71 -8.31
CA LYS A 4 -6.03 -10.54 -8.72
C LYS A 4 -5.65 -9.06 -8.66
N LEU A 5 -4.68 -8.72 -7.81
CA LEU A 5 -4.09 -7.39 -7.76
C LEU A 5 -2.82 -7.34 -8.62
N THR A 6 -2.52 -6.16 -9.16
CA THR A 6 -1.28 -5.90 -9.91
C THR A 6 -0.66 -4.58 -9.51
N LEU A 7 0.67 -4.54 -9.53
CA LEU A 7 1.48 -3.33 -9.43
C LEU A 7 1.60 -2.68 -10.80
N VAL A 8 1.25 -1.40 -10.90
CA VAL A 8 1.40 -0.59 -12.10
C VAL A 8 2.27 0.62 -11.75
N SER A 9 3.38 0.83 -12.47
CA SER A 9 4.27 1.98 -12.24
C SER A 9 3.50 3.29 -12.36
N ARG A 10 3.76 4.24 -11.44
CA ARG A 10 3.20 5.60 -11.52
C ARG A 10 3.78 6.43 -12.67
N ASN A 11 4.98 6.08 -13.15
CA ASN A 11 5.70 6.79 -14.22
C ASN A 11 5.89 8.30 -13.96
N ASP A 12 5.93 8.72 -12.70
CA ASP A 12 6.09 10.11 -12.27
C ASP A 12 7.46 10.39 -11.62
N GLY A 13 8.38 9.42 -11.68
CA GLY A 13 9.72 9.51 -11.09
C GLY A 13 9.79 9.21 -9.59
N SER A 14 8.68 8.82 -8.95
CA SER A 14 8.64 8.50 -7.50
C SER A 14 9.01 7.06 -7.14
N ASP A 15 9.25 6.19 -8.13
CA ASP A 15 9.39 4.73 -7.98
C ASP A 15 8.21 4.03 -7.27
N ALA A 16 7.10 4.73 -7.04
CA ALA A 16 5.90 4.16 -6.46
C ALA A 16 5.04 3.45 -7.51
N PHE A 17 4.23 2.50 -7.01
CA PHE A 17 3.33 1.69 -7.81
C PHE A 17 1.88 1.87 -7.35
N TRP A 18 0.98 2.01 -8.32
CA TRP A 18 -0.44 1.81 -8.12
C TRP A 18 -0.73 0.33 -7.86
N VAL A 19 -1.56 0.04 -6.86
CA VAL A 19 -2.13 -1.29 -6.61
C VAL A 19 -3.54 -1.31 -7.19
N VAL A 20 -3.73 -2.06 -8.27
CA VAL A 20 -4.99 -2.09 -9.03
C VAL A 20 -5.66 -3.46 -8.92
N ASP A 21 -6.96 -3.47 -8.61
CA ASP A 21 -7.81 -4.66 -8.73
C ASP A 21 -8.20 -4.86 -10.20
N GLN A 22 -7.65 -5.90 -10.83
CA GLN A 22 -7.87 -6.16 -12.26
C GLN A 22 -9.32 -6.50 -12.60
N ALA A 23 -10.06 -7.09 -11.66
CA ALA A 23 -11.45 -7.49 -11.92
C ALA A 23 -12.39 -6.29 -12.01
N GLY A 24 -12.09 -5.22 -11.26
CA GLY A 24 -12.89 -3.99 -11.23
C GLY A 24 -12.25 -2.81 -11.93
N ASN A 25 -11.03 -2.96 -12.46
CA ASN A 25 -10.18 -1.85 -12.91
C ASN A 25 -10.14 -0.70 -11.88
N LYS A 26 -10.08 -1.06 -10.58
CA LYS A 26 -10.23 -0.14 -9.46
C LYS A 26 -8.87 0.05 -8.78
N LEU A 27 -8.49 1.30 -8.53
CA LEU A 27 -7.37 1.61 -7.66
C LEU A 27 -7.74 1.25 -6.22
N VAL A 28 -6.96 0.38 -5.59
CA VAL A 28 -7.20 -0.05 -4.19
C VAL A 28 -6.12 0.40 -3.24
N GLY A 29 -5.02 0.95 -3.75
CA GLY A 29 -3.94 1.48 -2.92
C GLY A 29 -2.67 1.78 -3.70
N GLU A 30 -1.57 1.96 -2.96
CA GLU A 30 -0.22 2.21 -3.47
C GLU A 30 0.82 1.41 -2.69
N ALA A 31 1.88 1.00 -3.39
CA ALA A 31 3.13 0.60 -2.79
C ALA A 31 4.13 1.74 -3.01
N ILE A 32 4.52 2.42 -1.93
CA ILE A 32 5.31 3.65 -1.97
C ILE A 32 6.68 3.37 -1.34
N PRO A 33 7.80 3.65 -2.02
CA PRO A 33 9.10 3.49 -1.40
C PRO A 33 9.21 4.42 -0.17
N SER A 34 9.91 3.92 0.84
CA SER A 34 10.22 4.68 2.04
C SER A 34 11.29 5.72 1.71
N ASP A 35 10.99 6.98 2.04
CA ASP A 35 11.92 8.10 1.93
C ASP A 35 12.90 8.16 3.12
N VAL A 36 12.56 7.52 4.24
CA VAL A 36 13.38 7.50 5.47
C VAL A 36 14.25 6.23 5.56
N HIS A 37 13.69 5.07 5.22
CA HIS A 37 14.31 3.76 5.31
C HIS A 37 14.52 3.16 3.91
N ARG A 38 15.65 3.50 3.28
CA ARG A 38 16.00 3.02 1.94
C ARG A 38 15.83 1.50 1.79
N GLY A 39 15.14 1.08 0.74
CA GLY A 39 14.83 -0.33 0.45
C GLY A 39 13.57 -0.85 1.16
N ARG A 40 12.93 -0.05 2.01
CA ARG A 40 11.62 -0.33 2.58
C ARG A 40 10.50 0.30 1.78
N TRP A 41 9.29 -0.19 2.01
CA TRP A 41 8.07 0.21 1.35
C TRP A 41 6.98 0.48 2.38
N ARG A 42 6.04 1.35 1.98
CA ARG A 42 4.79 1.65 2.65
C ARG A 42 3.63 1.12 1.83
N ALA A 43 2.60 0.66 2.51
CA ALA A 43 1.34 0.27 1.91
C ALA A 43 0.30 1.35 2.21
N ALA A 44 -0.11 2.11 1.18
CA ALA A 44 -1.23 3.03 1.28
C ALA A 44 -2.49 2.32 0.74
N VAL A 45 -3.57 2.34 1.49
CA VAL A 45 -4.87 1.78 1.14
C VAL A 45 -5.78 2.92 0.72
N ALA A 46 -6.36 2.81 -0.48
CA ALA A 46 -7.32 3.81 -0.95
C ALA A 46 -8.60 3.71 -0.11
N ASP A 47 -8.96 4.82 0.53
CA ASP A 47 -10.17 4.97 1.33
C ASP A 47 -11.08 6.02 0.69
N PRO A 48 -12.30 5.68 0.26
CA PRO A 48 -13.21 6.64 -0.36
C PRO A 48 -13.68 7.77 0.57
N ARG A 49 -13.47 7.65 1.89
CA ARG A 49 -13.89 8.64 2.90
C ARG A 49 -12.81 9.68 3.20
N GLN A 50 -11.54 9.31 3.08
CA GLN A 50 -10.40 10.15 3.52
C GLN A 50 -9.21 10.16 2.56
N GLY A 51 -9.32 9.52 1.39
CA GLY A 51 -8.26 9.44 0.39
C GLY A 51 -7.39 8.21 0.60
N TYR A 52 -6.44 8.27 1.53
CA TYR A 52 -5.54 7.16 1.84
C TYR A 52 -5.34 6.95 3.33
N SER A 53 -5.25 5.67 3.71
CA SER A 53 -4.79 5.21 5.02
C SER A 53 -3.55 4.36 4.83
N PHE A 54 -2.61 4.36 5.77
CA PHE A 54 -1.39 3.57 5.68
C PHE A 54 -1.47 2.35 6.58
N VAL A 55 -0.88 1.24 6.14
CA VAL A 55 -0.71 0.06 7.01
C VAL A 55 0.48 0.30 7.92
N CYS A 56 0.23 0.41 9.21
CA CYS A 56 1.24 0.48 10.28
C CYS A 56 1.41 -0.90 10.92
N VAL A 57 2.65 -1.37 11.02
CA VAL A 57 3.00 -2.66 11.62
C VAL A 57 3.51 -2.43 13.03
N THR A 58 2.85 -3.05 14.00
CA THR A 58 3.19 -2.99 15.43
C THR A 58 3.44 -4.39 15.97
N GLU A 59 3.91 -4.51 17.22
CA GLU A 59 4.04 -5.80 17.91
C GLU A 59 2.71 -6.57 18.02
N ARG A 60 1.57 -5.86 17.95
CA ARG A 60 0.22 -6.44 18.03
C ARG A 60 -0.37 -6.80 16.66
N GLY A 61 0.38 -6.55 15.57
CA GLY A 61 -0.07 -6.76 14.20
C GLY A 61 -0.24 -5.46 13.41
N GLU A 62 -1.01 -5.55 12.33
CA GLU A 62 -1.23 -4.48 11.36
C GLU A 62 -2.47 -3.65 11.68
N THR A 63 -2.38 -2.34 11.55
CA THR A 63 -3.52 -1.40 11.67
C THR A 63 -3.49 -0.35 10.58
N LEU A 64 -4.65 0.21 10.24
CA LEU A 64 -4.75 1.39 9.38
C LEU A 64 -4.58 2.67 10.19
N VAL A 65 -3.78 3.59 9.67
CA VAL A 65 -3.50 4.91 10.27
C VAL A 65 -3.58 6.01 9.21
N ASP A 66 -3.73 7.26 9.63
CA ASP A 66 -3.82 8.44 8.78
C ASP A 66 -2.48 9.15 8.56
N TYR A 67 -1.41 8.68 9.21
CA TYR A 67 -0.04 9.16 9.03
C TYR A 67 0.76 8.22 8.13
N SER A 68 1.77 8.77 7.44
CA SER A 68 2.52 8.03 6.42
C SER A 68 3.86 7.47 6.88
N GLN A 69 4.33 7.77 8.09
CA GLN A 69 5.67 7.43 8.60
C GLN A 69 5.63 6.85 10.02
N VAL A 70 6.72 6.25 10.49
CA VAL A 70 6.84 5.53 11.79
C VAL A 70 5.97 4.26 11.81
N GLY A 71 6.60 3.10 11.62
CA GLY A 71 5.92 1.79 11.62
C GLY A 71 5.22 1.41 10.31
N THR A 72 5.01 2.36 9.40
CA THR A 72 4.44 2.12 8.06
C THR A 72 5.50 1.72 7.01
N GLU A 73 6.77 2.04 7.26
CA GLU A 73 7.92 1.85 6.36
C GLU A 73 8.63 0.50 6.61
N THR A 74 7.87 -0.58 6.64
CA THR A 74 8.34 -1.88 7.15
C THR A 74 8.41 -2.98 6.10
N PHE A 75 7.70 -2.82 4.98
CA PHE A 75 7.64 -3.83 3.92
C PHE A 75 8.96 -3.90 3.14
N SER A 76 9.44 -5.10 2.83
CA SER A 76 10.75 -5.32 2.19
C SER A 76 10.71 -5.22 0.66
N SER A 77 9.51 -5.17 0.09
CA SER A 77 9.28 -5.15 -1.35
C SER A 77 7.94 -4.48 -1.68
N PRO A 78 7.74 -4.00 -2.92
CA PRO A 78 6.43 -3.47 -3.32
C PRO A 78 5.36 -4.58 -3.35
N GLN A 79 5.75 -5.85 -3.53
CA GLN A 79 4.83 -7.00 -3.47
C GLN A 79 4.32 -7.23 -2.05
N ASP A 80 5.17 -7.09 -1.03
CA ASP A 80 4.76 -7.19 0.38
C ASP A 80 3.79 -6.06 0.74
N ALA A 81 4.08 -4.84 0.28
CA ALA A 81 3.19 -3.69 0.45
C ALA A 81 1.83 -3.93 -0.27
N MET A 82 1.84 -4.45 -1.50
CA MET A 82 0.62 -4.85 -2.21
C MET A 82 -0.18 -5.91 -1.43
N ALA A 83 0.49 -6.90 -0.86
CA ALA A 83 -0.17 -7.92 -0.05
C ALA A 83 -0.83 -7.32 1.20
N ALA A 84 -0.19 -6.31 1.83
CA ALA A 84 -0.78 -5.56 2.92
C ALA A 84 -2.01 -4.75 2.47
N VAL A 85 -1.92 -4.04 1.35
CA VAL A 85 -3.08 -3.38 0.74
C VAL A 85 -4.22 -4.38 0.48
N ALA A 86 -3.90 -5.59 0.01
CA ALA A 86 -4.90 -6.62 -0.25
C ALA A 86 -5.67 -7.05 1.02
N ARG A 87 -5.00 -7.10 2.18
CA ARG A 87 -5.61 -7.47 3.47
C ARG A 87 -6.52 -6.37 4.02
N HIS A 88 -6.16 -5.11 3.78
CA HIS A 88 -6.83 -3.96 4.40
C HIS A 88 -7.72 -3.15 3.45
N ARG A 89 -7.80 -3.52 2.17
CA ARG A 89 -8.61 -2.80 1.18
C ARG A 89 -10.07 -2.69 1.62
N ILE A 90 -10.63 -1.50 1.42
CA ILE A 90 -12.03 -1.20 1.70
C ILE A 90 -12.82 -1.48 0.42
N VAL A 91 -13.56 -2.60 0.42
CA VAL A 91 -14.36 -3.06 -0.73
C VAL A 91 -15.66 -2.29 -0.89
#